data_AF-A0A4R0ZQB6-F1
#
_entry.id   AF-A0A4R0ZQB6-F1
#
_cell.length_a   1.000
_cell.length_b   1.000
_cell.length_c   1.000
_cell.angle_alpha   90.00
_cell.angle_beta   90.00
_cell.angle_gamma   90.00
#
_symmetry.space_group_name_H-M   'P 1'
#
loop_
_entity.id
_entity.type
_entity.pdbx_description
1 polymer ?
#
loop_
_entity_poly.entity_id
_entity_poly.type
_entity_poly.pdbx_seq_one_letter_code
_entity_poly.pdbx_strand_id
1 'polypeptide(L)'
;MTRFKSEQGFTLVEMAAVLLIISVLLLLLVPSMSDGKSRADSVSCEGSVRIVESEINLYYAEHKAYPETLVAIDRATTESPLEYSCQSFVYTYAPTTGTLTKQ
;
A
#
# COMPACT_ATOMS: atom_id res chain seq x y z
N MET A 1 -29.10 -7.14 63.10
CA MET A 1 -29.17 -5.92 62.27
C MET A 1 -27.87 -5.79 61.49
N THR A 2 -27.83 -6.27 60.25
CA THR A 2 -26.69 -6.12 59.35
C THR A 2 -26.77 -4.75 58.68
N ARG A 3 -25.77 -3.89 58.92
CA ARG A 3 -25.69 -2.57 58.28
C ARG A 3 -25.37 -2.73 56.79
N PHE A 4 -26.22 -2.16 55.93
CA PHE A 4 -25.88 -1.95 54.53
C PHE A 4 -24.76 -0.90 54.44
N LYS A 5 -23.63 -1.31 53.87
CA LYS A 5 -22.49 -0.44 53.56
C LYS A 5 -22.86 0.32 52.28
N SER A 6 -22.80 1.64 52.33
CA SER A 6 -23.05 2.50 51.18
C SER A 6 -21.91 2.33 50.18
N GLU A 7 -22.17 1.62 49.09
CA GLU A 7 -21.29 1.52 47.93
C GLU A 7 -21.30 2.90 47.24
N GLN A 8 -20.15 3.56 47.16
CA GLN A 8 -20.02 4.83 46.44
C GLN A 8 -20.07 4.51 44.93
N GLY A 9 -21.18 4.88 44.29
CA GLY A 9 -21.40 4.70 42.87
C GLY A 9 -20.65 5.74 42.03
N PHE A 10 -20.22 5.32 40.84
CA PHE A 10 -19.60 6.17 39.82
C PHE A 10 -20.53 7.33 39.46
N THR A 11 -20.01 8.55 39.38
CA THR A 11 -20.81 9.72 39.01
C THR A 11 -20.98 9.82 37.50
N LEU A 12 -22.09 10.39 37.03
CA LEU A 12 -22.28 10.71 35.60
C LEU A 12 -21.19 11.67 35.09
N VAL A 13 -20.70 12.55 35.96
CA VAL A 13 -19.65 13.51 35.65
C VAL A 13 -18.33 12.81 35.39
N GLU A 14 -17.97 11.77 36.16
CA GLU A 14 -16.76 10.98 35.92
C GLU A 14 -16.81 10.27 34.56
N MET A 15 -17.94 9.66 34.20
CA MET A 15 -18.07 9.02 32.88
C MET A 15 -18.01 10.04 31.74
N ALA A 16 -18.60 11.23 31.92
CA ALA A 16 -18.54 12.30 30.92
C ALA A 16 -17.09 12.80 30.71
N ALA A 17 -16.31 12.96 31.78
CA ALA A 17 -14.91 13.35 31.69
C ALA A 17 -14.05 12.28 30.99
N VAL A 18 -14.31 11.00 31.25
CA VAL A 18 -13.57 9.89 30.61
C VAL A 18 -13.85 9.83 29.11
N LEU A 19 -15.11 9.94 28.69
CA LEU A 19 -15.46 9.93 27.26
C LEU A 19 -14.87 11.14 26.51
N LEU A 20 -14.82 12.30 27.17
CA LEU A 20 -14.16 13.49 26.63
C LEU A 20 -12.68 13.19 26.36
N ILE A 21 -11.95 12.64 27.34
CA ILE A 21 -10.53 12.32 27.18
C ILE A 21 -10.32 11.29 26.07
N ILE A 22 -11.10 10.21 26.01
CA ILE A 22 -10.99 9.18 24.96
C ILE A 22 -11.22 9.77 23.57
N SER A 23 -12.20 10.66 23.41
CA SER A 23 -12.47 11.30 22.11
C SER A 23 -11.29 12.13 21.60
N VAL A 24 -10.61 12.87 22.48
CA VAL A 24 -9.42 13.66 22.13
C VAL A 24 -8.26 12.75 21.76
N LEU A 25 -8.04 11.67 22.51
CA LEU A 25 -6.97 10.71 22.21
C LEU A 25 -7.18 10.03 20.85
N LEU A 26 -8.41 9.65 20.49
CA LEU A 26 -8.71 9.07 19.18
C LEU A 26 -8.41 10.04 18.03
N LEU A 27 -8.74 11.32 18.19
CA LEU A 27 -8.44 12.36 17.18
C LEU A 27 -6.94 12.55 16.94
N LEU A 28 -6.09 12.35 17.95
CA LEU A 28 -4.63 12.44 17.80
C LEU A 28 -4.02 11.20 17.14
N LEU A 29 -4.64 10.03 17.30
CA LEU A 29 -4.10 8.76 16.79
C LEU A 29 -4.41 8.53 15.30
N VAL A 30 -5.62 8.84 14.85
CA VAL A 30 -6.08 8.63 13.45
C VAL A 30 -5.19 9.29 12.39
N PRO A 31 -4.75 10.56 12.50
CA PRO A 31 -4.02 11.21 11.42
C PRO A 31 -2.65 10.59 11.14
N SER A 32 -2.06 9.85 12.10
CA SER A 32 -0.71 9.29 11.96
C SER A 32 -0.62 8.05 11.07
N MET A 33 -1.74 7.45 10.67
CA MET A 33 -1.76 6.18 9.92
C MET A 33 -1.78 6.34 8.39
N SER A 34 -2.00 7.53 7.83
CA SER A 34 -2.13 7.70 6.37
C SER A 34 -0.81 7.54 5.62
N ASP A 35 0.31 7.97 6.20
CA ASP A 35 1.58 8.06 5.48
C ASP A 35 2.31 6.71 5.37
N GLY A 36 2.10 5.83 6.34
CA GLY A 36 2.70 4.49 6.35
C GLY A 36 2.22 3.64 5.18
N LYS A 37 0.95 3.79 4.77
CA LYS A 37 0.37 3.02 3.66
C LYS A 37 0.97 3.42 2.32
N SER A 38 1.09 4.72 2.03
CA SER A 38 1.70 5.19 0.78
C SER A 38 3.15 4.71 0.62
N ARG A 39 3.93 4.75 1.71
CA ARG A 39 5.31 4.26 1.72
C ARG A 39 5.40 2.73 1.57
N ALA A 40 4.50 1.99 2.21
CA ALA A 40 4.44 0.54 2.04
C ALA A 40 4.07 0.17 0.59
N ASP A 41 3.10 0.87 0.01
CA ASP A 41 2.66 0.65 -1.38
C ASP A 41 3.80 0.97 -2.37
N SER A 42 4.59 2.03 -2.13
CA SER A 42 5.74 2.35 -2.99
C SER A 42 6.85 1.31 -2.93
N VAL A 43 7.21 0.85 -1.72
CA VAL A 43 8.24 -0.19 -1.54
C VAL A 43 7.78 -1.51 -2.14
N SER A 44 6.50 -1.87 -1.96
CA SER A 44 5.93 -3.07 -2.56
C SER A 44 5.96 -3.01 -4.08
N CYS A 45 5.56 -1.88 -4.68
CA CYS A 45 5.62 -1.75 -6.13
C CYS A 45 7.07 -1.80 -6.65
N GLU A 46 8.02 -1.15 -5.98
CA GLU A 46 9.44 -1.20 -6.39
C GLU A 46 9.96 -2.65 -6.44
N GLY A 47 9.57 -3.48 -5.47
CA GLY A 47 9.87 -4.92 -5.49
C GLY A 47 9.27 -5.62 -6.72
N SER A 48 8.00 -5.36 -7.02
CA SER A 48 7.34 -5.94 -8.19
C SER A 48 7.98 -5.51 -9.52
N VAL A 49 8.36 -4.23 -9.64
CA VAL A 49 9.06 -3.70 -10.83
C VAL A 49 10.38 -4.44 -11.06
N ARG A 50 11.17 -4.66 -10.01
CA ARG A 50 12.44 -5.42 -10.11
C ARG A 50 12.23 -6.86 -10.59
N ILE A 51 11.12 -7.49 -10.19
CA ILE A 51 10.78 -8.84 -10.67
C ILE A 51 10.49 -8.80 -12.17
N VAL A 52 9.68 -7.85 -12.64
CA VAL A 52 9.38 -7.69 -14.06
C VAL A 52 10.64 -7.35 -14.88
N GLU A 53 11.51 -6.48 -14.38
CA GLU A 53 12.80 -6.20 -15.02
C GLU A 53 13.67 -7.47 -15.13
N SER A 54 13.67 -8.31 -14.09
CA SER A 54 14.36 -9.60 -14.14
C SER A 54 13.79 -10.51 -15.22
N GLU A 55 12.48 -10.53 -15.43
CA GLU A 55 11.83 -11.32 -16.47
C GLU A 55 12.09 -10.79 -17.87
N ILE A 56 12.10 -9.47 -18.05
CA ILE A 56 12.51 -8.82 -19.31
C ILE A 56 13.94 -9.24 -19.67
N ASN A 57 14.84 -9.21 -18.69
CA ASN A 57 16.23 -9.63 -18.86
C ASN A 57 16.35 -11.14 -19.14
N LEU A 58 15.51 -11.96 -18.52
CA LEU A 58 15.45 -13.40 -18.78
C LEU A 58 14.98 -13.67 -20.22
N TYR A 59 13.93 -12.98 -20.66
CA TYR A 59 13.44 -13.06 -22.03
C TYR A 59 14.53 -12.68 -23.03
N TYR A 60 15.26 -11.60 -22.77
CA TYR A 60 16.41 -11.19 -23.58
C TYR A 60 17.52 -12.25 -23.60
N ALA A 61 17.80 -12.90 -22.47
CA ALA A 61 18.80 -13.95 -22.40
C ALA A 61 18.47 -15.14 -23.33
N GLU A 62 17.18 -15.50 -23.40
CA GLU A 62 16.65 -16.61 -24.21
C GLU A 62 16.49 -16.24 -25.69
N HIS A 63 15.89 -15.09 -26.00
CA HIS A 63 15.49 -14.72 -27.36
C HIS A 63 16.46 -13.76 -28.05
N LYS A 64 17.48 -13.25 -27.35
CA LYS A 64 18.44 -12.23 -27.82
C LYS A 64 17.77 -10.91 -28.26
N ALA A 65 16.53 -10.69 -27.87
CA ALA A 65 15.74 -9.51 -28.13
C ALA A 65 14.90 -9.19 -26.90
N TYR A 66 14.66 -7.90 -26.65
CA TYR A 66 13.70 -7.51 -25.62
C TYR A 66 12.28 -7.82 -26.10
N PRO A 67 11.35 -8.17 -25.19
CA PRO A 67 9.98 -8.39 -25.57
C PRO A 67 9.40 -7.09 -26.17
N GLU A 68 8.73 -7.17 -27.31
CA GLU A 68 8.11 -6.00 -27.95
C GLU A 68 6.98 -5.41 -27.10
N THR A 69 6.34 -6.26 -26.30
CA THR A 69 5.26 -5.90 -25.38
C THR A 69 5.41 -6.68 -24.09
N LEU A 70 4.91 -6.11 -22.99
CA LEU A 70 4.86 -6.81 -21.70
C LEU A 70 3.84 -7.96 -21.70
N VAL A 71 2.99 -8.07 -22.73
CA VAL A 71 2.09 -9.21 -22.95
C VAL A 71 2.89 -10.49 -23.21
N ALA A 72 4.07 -10.39 -23.85
CA ALA A 72 4.92 -11.54 -24.14
C ALA A 72 5.48 -12.23 -22.87
N ILE A 73 5.43 -11.56 -21.73
CA ILE A 73 5.84 -12.08 -20.42
C ILE A 73 4.67 -12.10 -19.43
N ASP A 74 3.42 -12.02 -19.90
CA ASP A 74 2.20 -12.02 -19.07
C ASP A 74 2.14 -10.90 -18.01
N ARG A 75 2.80 -9.76 -18.28
CA ARG A 75 2.84 -8.59 -17.38
C ARG A 75 1.96 -7.42 -17.80
N ALA A 76 1.31 -7.51 -18.96
CA ALA A 76 0.35 -6.51 -19.43
C ALA A 76 -0.83 -7.15 -20.16
N THR A 77 -1.87 -6.34 -20.39
CA THR A 77 -3.03 -6.74 -21.21
C THR A 77 -2.84 -6.28 -22.65
N THR A 78 -3.65 -6.83 -23.55
CA THR A 78 -3.67 -6.42 -24.97
C THR A 78 -4.14 -4.99 -25.19
N GLU A 79 -4.84 -4.40 -24.21
CA GLU A 79 -5.33 -3.03 -24.28
C GLU A 79 -4.25 -2.00 -23.95
N SER A 80 -3.34 -2.33 -23.03
CA SER A 80 -2.18 -1.50 -22.65
C SER A 80 -0.88 -2.32 -22.67
N PRO A 81 -0.39 -2.72 -23.86
CA PRO A 81 0.71 -3.69 -23.98
C PRO A 81 2.10 -3.17 -23.56
N LEU A 82 2.23 -1.85 -23.37
CA LEU A 82 3.46 -1.17 -22.97
C LEU A 82 3.37 -0.53 -21.58
N GLU A 83 2.31 -0.83 -20.82
CA GLU A 83 2.14 -0.27 -19.48
C GLU A 83 2.13 -1.38 -18.43
N TYR A 84 2.89 -1.16 -17.36
CA TYR A 84 2.87 -1.98 -16.16
C TYR A 84 2.28 -1.16 -15.02
N SER A 85 1.21 -1.65 -14.41
CA SER A 85 0.58 -0.98 -13.26
C SER A 85 0.77 -1.79 -11.98
N CYS A 86 1.12 -1.07 -10.91
CA CYS A 86 1.30 -1.62 -9.58
C CYS A 86 0.66 -0.65 -8.57
N GLN A 87 -0.36 -1.09 -7.82
CA GLN A 87 -1.02 -0.27 -6.80
C GLN A 87 -1.45 1.10 -7.38
N SER A 88 -0.79 2.20 -6.98
CA SER A 88 -1.11 3.56 -7.39
C SER A 88 -0.11 4.16 -8.40
N PHE A 89 0.80 3.34 -8.93
CA PHE A 89 1.84 3.78 -9.86
C PHE A 89 1.72 3.07 -11.21
N VAL A 90 2.02 3.81 -12.27
CA VAL A 90 2.03 3.31 -13.65
C VAL A 90 3.44 3.48 -14.21
N TYR A 91 3.92 2.45 -14.90
CA TYR A 91 5.23 2.40 -15.54
C TYR A 91 5.05 2.20 -17.03
N THR A 92 5.77 2.97 -17.82
CA THR A 92 5.83 2.81 -19.27
C THR A 92 7.05 1.98 -19.64
N TYR A 93 6.84 0.95 -20.45
CA TYR A 93 7.86 0.05 -20.95
C TYR A 93 8.39 0.51 -22.30
N ALA A 94 9.73 0.57 -22.42
CA ALA A 94 10.42 0.88 -23.66
C ALA A 94 11.03 -0.41 -24.26
N PRO A 95 10.46 -0.96 -25.36
CA PRO A 95 10.91 -2.23 -25.93
C PRO A 95 12.29 -2.15 -26.60
N THR A 96 12.78 -0.95 -26.92
CA THR A 96 14.11 -0.73 -27.51
C THR A 96 15.23 -0.86 -26.48
N THR A 97 14.95 -0.53 -25.22
CA THR A 97 15.95 -0.50 -24.13
C THR A 97 15.67 -1.55 -23.06
N GLY A 98 14.47 -2.15 -23.03
CA GLY A 98 14.05 -3.10 -22.00
C GLY A 98 13.75 -2.46 -20.64
N THR A 99 13.53 -1.13 -20.60
CA THR A 99 13.43 -0.37 -19.34
C THR A 99 12.00 -0.01 -18.98
N LEU A 100 11.69 -0.03 -17.67
CA LEU A 100 10.44 0.48 -17.10
C LEU A 100 10.67 1.88 -16.52
N THR A 101 9.97 2.89 -17.05
CA THR A 101 10.03 4.27 -16.57
C THR A 101 8.74 4.61 -15.84
N LYS A 102 8.84 5.08 -14.60
CA LYS A 102 7.70 5.54 -13.82
C LYS A 102 7.09 6.79 -14.46
N GLN A 103 5.76 6.83 -14.61
CA GLN A 103 5.01 8.05 -14.96
C GLN A 103 4.90 9.02 -13.78
#